data_AF-A0A2G4I9J7-F1
#
_entry.id   AF-A0A2G4I9J7-F1
#
_cell.length_a   1.000
_cell.length_b   1.000
_cell.length_c   1.000
_cell.angle_alpha   90.00
_cell.angle_beta   90.00
_cell.angle_gamma   90.00
#
_symmetry.space_group_name_H-M   'P 1'
#
loop_
_entity.id
_entity.type
_entity.pdbx_description
1 polymer ?
#
loop_
_entity_poly.entity_id
_entity_poly.type
_entity_poly.pdbx_seq_one_letter_code
_entity_poly.pdbx_strand_id
1 'polypeptide(L)'
;MHGSAVTDRRYSAGECAGPVESSNSAMKPATLVPLVTLAFVLGVSAASAAPADVLVKPLEVRTVFANGKHNAFTAMRCFQGDLWLAFRSGDAHNSATADVLVLRSKDGKAWTLAHTLDVAKDDRDPQFVATDKRLFLYCPAMNGATLTTWLTYTDDGKTWSAPVALYEPQFILWKPIVHDGAFYAAAHKKDETGGGKGRAVHLVKSADGIKWEKISTIRAGNWESETTMFFDARRHATAFLRQKYGSPQA
;
A
#
# COMPACT_ATOMS: atom_id res chain seq x y z
N MET A 1 -34.18 17.43 -4.05
CA MET A 1 -33.13 16.40 -4.14
C MET A 1 -31.80 17.11 -4.34
N HIS A 2 -31.04 17.33 -3.26
CA HIS A 2 -29.73 17.96 -3.34
C HIS A 2 -28.66 16.87 -3.25
N GLY A 3 -28.00 16.59 -4.37
CA GLY A 3 -26.84 15.71 -4.43
C GLY A 3 -25.63 16.46 -3.87
N SER A 4 -25.11 16.00 -2.73
CA SER A 4 -23.83 16.47 -2.21
C SER A 4 -22.72 15.80 -3.00
N ALA A 5 -21.93 16.59 -3.73
CA ALA A 5 -20.69 16.14 -4.34
C ALA A 5 -19.73 15.72 -3.23
N VAL A 6 -19.39 14.43 -3.18
CA VAL A 6 -18.31 13.92 -2.34
C VAL A 6 -17.02 14.33 -3.05
N THR A 7 -16.37 15.37 -2.54
CA THR A 7 -15.04 15.77 -2.98
C THR A 7 -14.06 14.66 -2.63
N ASP A 8 -13.42 14.09 -3.65
CA ASP A 8 -12.30 13.15 -3.55
C ASP A 8 -11.13 13.83 -2.82
N ARG A 9 -11.14 13.81 -1.48
CA ARG A 9 -9.99 14.23 -0.68
C ARG A 9 -8.91 13.18 -0.87
N ARG A 10 -8.02 13.45 -1.82
CA ARG A 10 -6.72 12.81 -1.87
C ARG A 10 -6.05 13.06 -0.52
N TYR A 11 -5.96 12.03 0.33
CA TYR A 11 -5.09 12.06 1.51
C TYR A 11 -3.64 12.19 1.03
N SER A 12 -3.24 13.43 0.75
CA SER A 12 -1.87 13.82 0.47
C SER A 12 -1.10 13.72 1.76
N ALA A 13 0.09 13.12 1.72
CA ALA A 13 1.00 13.11 2.87
C ALA A 13 1.31 14.52 3.41
N GLY A 14 1.09 15.57 2.60
CA GLY A 14 1.28 16.97 2.98
C GLY A 14 0.20 17.59 3.88
N GLU A 15 -0.92 16.90 4.16
CA GLU A 15 -1.91 17.41 5.14
C GLU A 15 -1.57 17.02 6.58
N CYS A 16 -0.63 16.09 6.79
CA CYS A 16 -0.29 15.55 8.11
C CYS A 16 1.07 16.04 8.64
N ALA A 17 1.95 16.47 7.74
CA ALA A 17 3.18 17.18 8.05
C ALA A 17 3.12 18.52 7.31
N GLY A 18 3.40 19.62 8.02
CA GLY A 18 3.21 21.00 7.54
C GLY A 18 3.84 21.31 6.16
N PRO A 19 3.46 22.45 5.56
CA PRO A 19 3.65 22.69 4.13
C PRO A 19 5.14 22.73 3.72
N VAL A 20 5.45 22.10 2.59
CA VAL A 20 6.69 22.28 1.83
C VAL A 20 6.34 23.09 0.58
N GLU A 21 6.92 24.29 0.47
CA GLU A 21 6.68 25.21 -0.66
C GLU A 21 7.27 24.66 -1.97
N SER A 22 6.56 24.85 -3.08
CA SER A 22 7.05 24.58 -4.43
C SER A 22 7.01 25.85 -5.26
N SER A 23 8.13 26.17 -5.93
CA SER A 23 8.22 27.27 -6.89
C SER A 23 8.15 26.70 -8.31
N ASN A 24 7.17 27.19 -9.08
CA ASN A 24 7.05 26.92 -10.51
C ASN A 24 7.73 28.04 -11.29
N SER A 25 8.45 27.68 -12.35
CA SER A 25 8.81 28.60 -13.43
C SER A 25 8.27 28.04 -14.75
N ALA A 26 7.45 28.84 -15.43
CA ALA A 26 6.90 28.58 -16.74
C ALA A 26 7.73 29.30 -17.81
N MET A 27 7.94 28.67 -18.97
CA MET A 27 8.44 29.33 -20.17
C MET A 27 7.41 29.28 -21.30
N LYS A 28 7.28 30.42 -22.00
CA LYS A 28 6.38 30.70 -23.12
C LYS A 28 7.00 30.31 -24.48
N PRO A 29 6.19 30.18 -25.56
CA PRO A 29 6.61 29.58 -26.83
C PRO A 29 7.13 30.63 -27.82
N ALA A 30 7.91 30.19 -28.81
CA ALA A 30 8.13 30.93 -30.05
C ALA A 30 8.25 29.96 -31.23
N THR A 31 7.45 30.23 -32.26
CA THR A 31 7.33 29.49 -33.51
C THR A 31 8.10 30.23 -34.61
N LEU A 32 8.89 29.53 -35.45
CA LEU A 32 9.03 29.81 -36.89
C LEU A 32 9.82 28.70 -37.61
N VAL A 33 9.40 28.40 -38.83
CA VAL A 33 9.79 27.35 -39.79
C VAL A 33 9.91 28.06 -41.17
N PRO A 34 10.58 27.55 -42.24
CA PRO A 34 11.60 26.50 -42.45
C PRO A 34 12.84 26.99 -43.25
N LEU A 35 13.86 26.13 -43.39
CA LEU A 35 14.51 25.92 -44.69
C LEU A 35 15.08 24.49 -44.74
N VAL A 36 14.68 23.71 -45.74
CA VAL A 36 15.07 22.31 -45.93
C VAL A 36 16.36 22.26 -46.73
N THR A 37 17.43 21.77 -46.11
CA THR A 37 18.66 21.36 -46.80
C THR A 37 18.95 19.92 -46.40
N LEU A 38 18.83 19.00 -47.34
CA LEU A 38 19.05 17.57 -47.12
C LEU A 38 20.56 17.28 -47.14
N ALA A 39 21.21 17.45 -46.00
CA ALA A 39 22.57 16.99 -45.75
C ALA A 39 22.51 15.60 -45.12
N PHE A 40 23.12 14.61 -45.78
CA PHE A 40 23.25 13.24 -45.27
C PHE A 40 24.32 13.23 -44.16
N VAL A 41 23.93 13.63 -42.95
CA VAL A 41 24.76 13.54 -41.76
C VAL A 41 24.68 12.11 -41.24
N LEU A 42 25.82 11.41 -41.24
CA LEU A 42 26.01 10.18 -40.46
C LEU A 42 25.75 10.51 -38.99
N GLY A 43 24.51 10.30 -38.56
CA GLY A 43 24.06 10.51 -37.20
C GLY A 43 24.74 9.51 -36.28
N VAL A 44 25.86 9.91 -35.68
CA VAL A 44 26.33 9.27 -34.46
C VAL A 44 25.26 9.58 -33.42
N SER A 45 24.35 8.63 -33.17
CA SER A 45 23.50 8.68 -32.00
C SER A 45 24.42 8.61 -30.79
N ALA A 46 24.78 9.78 -30.26
CA ALA A 46 25.20 9.89 -28.89
C ALA A 46 24.04 9.33 -28.07
N ALA A 47 24.20 8.11 -27.56
CA ALA A 47 23.34 7.62 -26.50
C ALA A 47 23.48 8.65 -25.39
N SER A 48 22.46 9.51 -25.24
CA SER A 48 22.33 10.35 -24.07
C SER A 48 22.31 9.39 -22.90
N ALA A 49 23.43 9.26 -22.19
CA ALA A 49 23.42 8.65 -20.88
C ALA A 49 22.31 9.34 -20.12
N ALA A 50 21.30 8.58 -19.68
CA ALA A 50 20.28 9.13 -18.82
C ALA A 50 21.02 9.84 -17.67
N PRO A 51 20.63 11.08 -17.33
CA PRO A 51 21.29 11.80 -16.24
C PRO A 51 21.30 10.86 -15.04
N ALA A 52 22.48 10.60 -14.49
CA ALA A 52 22.65 9.70 -13.35
C ALA A 52 21.59 10.06 -12.30
N ASP A 53 20.74 9.10 -11.94
CA ASP A 53 19.58 9.34 -11.09
C ASP A 53 20.04 10.12 -9.85
N VAL A 54 19.55 11.35 -9.71
CA VAL A 54 19.78 12.14 -8.50
C VAL A 54 18.98 11.42 -7.42
N LEU A 55 19.66 10.53 -6.70
CA LEU A 55 19.08 9.84 -5.56
C LEU A 55 18.61 10.91 -4.56
N VAL A 56 17.32 10.92 -4.26
CA VAL A 56 16.73 11.81 -3.27
C VAL A 56 17.45 11.56 -1.94
N LYS A 57 18.11 12.59 -1.40
CA LYS A 57 18.72 12.49 -0.08
C LYS A 57 17.64 12.59 0.99
N PRO A 58 17.61 11.68 1.99
CA PRO A 58 16.69 11.81 3.10
C PRO A 58 16.98 13.11 3.86
N LEU A 59 15.92 13.84 4.25
CA LEU A 59 16.04 15.05 5.07
C LEU A 59 16.47 14.73 6.50
N GLU A 60 16.03 13.59 7.04
CA GLU A 60 16.31 13.13 8.39
C GLU A 60 16.32 11.59 8.42
N VAL A 61 17.13 11.01 9.32
CA VAL A 61 17.05 9.60 9.71
C VAL A 61 16.82 9.55 11.22
N ARG A 62 15.71 8.96 11.64
CA ARG A 62 15.33 8.82 13.05
C ARG A 62 14.84 7.41 13.35
N THR A 63 15.15 6.93 14.55
CA THR A 63 14.51 5.71 15.08
C THR A 63 13.14 6.07 15.61
N VAL A 64 12.09 5.45 15.06
CA VAL A 64 10.71 5.58 15.56
C VAL A 64 10.44 4.59 16.68
N PHE A 65 10.95 3.36 16.57
CA PHE A 65 10.74 2.29 17.54
C PHE A 65 11.88 1.27 17.47
N ALA A 66 12.30 0.77 18.64
CA ALA A 66 13.24 -0.34 18.75
C ALA A 66 13.01 -1.06 20.09
N ASN A 67 12.93 -2.39 20.03
CA ASN A 67 12.73 -3.26 21.19
C ASN A 67 13.58 -4.54 21.11
N GLY A 68 14.61 -4.57 20.25
CA GLY A 68 15.46 -5.74 20.02
C GLY A 68 14.80 -6.89 19.23
N LYS A 69 13.58 -6.70 18.71
CA LYS A 69 12.85 -7.70 17.91
C LYS A 69 13.02 -7.43 16.40
N HIS A 70 12.62 -8.39 15.58
CA HIS A 70 12.46 -8.22 14.14
C HIS A 70 11.19 -7.41 13.85
N ASN A 71 11.35 -6.10 13.68
CA ASN A 71 10.27 -5.16 13.33
C ASN A 71 10.24 -4.96 11.81
N ALA A 72 9.12 -5.29 11.17
CA ALA A 72 9.02 -5.26 9.70
C ALA A 72 7.60 -5.05 9.17
N PHE A 73 7.51 -4.96 7.84
CA PHE A 73 6.25 -4.94 7.07
C PHE A 73 5.35 -3.78 7.47
N THR A 74 5.90 -2.56 7.38
CA THR A 74 5.25 -1.36 7.87
C THR A 74 4.07 -0.92 6.98
N ALA A 75 3.02 -0.42 7.63
CA ALA A 75 2.00 0.39 7.01
C ALA A 75 1.87 1.71 7.76
N MET A 76 1.78 2.82 7.03
CA MET A 76 1.62 4.13 7.61
C MET A 76 0.46 4.86 6.95
N ARG A 77 -0.37 5.54 7.76
CA ARG A 77 -1.48 6.34 7.27
C ARG A 77 -1.78 7.51 8.18
N CYS A 78 -2.34 8.56 7.60
CA CYS A 78 -2.93 9.62 8.39
C CYS A 78 -4.40 9.33 8.67
N PHE A 79 -4.85 9.67 9.87
CA PHE A 79 -6.25 9.63 10.23
C PHE A 79 -6.52 10.62 11.36
N GLN A 80 -7.54 11.48 11.17
CA GLN A 80 -7.93 12.54 12.10
C GLN A 80 -6.77 13.46 12.53
N GLY A 81 -5.89 13.81 11.58
CA GLY A 81 -4.76 14.72 11.80
C GLY A 81 -3.49 14.07 12.37
N ASP A 82 -3.55 12.79 12.76
CA ASP A 82 -2.42 12.09 13.34
C ASP A 82 -1.83 11.05 12.36
N LEU A 83 -0.53 10.78 12.51
CA LEU A 83 0.18 9.69 11.85
C LEU A 83 0.00 8.39 12.62
N TRP A 84 -0.32 7.32 11.89
CA TRP A 84 -0.49 5.97 12.40
C TRP A 84 0.49 5.05 11.70
N LEU A 85 1.28 4.29 12.46
CA LEU A 85 2.28 3.35 11.97
C LEU A 85 1.99 1.97 12.57
N ALA A 86 1.71 0.99 11.73
CA ALA A 86 1.58 -0.40 12.10
C ALA A 86 2.77 -1.20 11.57
N PHE A 87 3.24 -2.17 12.34
CA PHE A 87 4.27 -3.10 11.91
C PHE A 87 4.19 -4.40 12.71
N ARG A 88 4.66 -5.48 12.11
CA ARG A 88 4.87 -6.75 12.80
C ARG A 88 6.08 -6.64 13.73
N SER A 89 5.96 -7.09 14.97
CA SER A 89 7.07 -7.27 15.92
C SER A 89 7.14 -8.72 16.35
N GLY A 90 8.25 -9.40 16.05
CA GLY A 90 8.44 -10.82 16.40
C GLY A 90 9.91 -11.18 16.60
N ASP A 91 10.19 -12.38 17.10
CA ASP A 91 11.56 -12.81 17.40
C ASP A 91 12.45 -12.97 16.16
N ALA A 92 11.85 -13.23 15.00
CA ALA A 92 12.54 -13.40 13.72
C ALA A 92 11.63 -13.03 12.55
N HIS A 93 12.16 -13.08 11.33
CA HIS A 93 11.38 -12.90 10.10
C HIS A 93 10.20 -13.88 10.01
N ASN A 94 10.42 -15.12 10.42
CA ASN A 94 9.39 -16.13 10.65
C ASN A 94 9.45 -16.55 12.12
N SER A 95 8.40 -16.25 12.88
CA SER A 95 8.26 -16.67 14.27
C SER A 95 6.83 -17.14 14.49
N ALA A 96 6.64 -18.09 15.42
CA ALA A 96 5.31 -18.51 15.87
C ALA A 96 4.79 -17.65 17.04
N THR A 97 5.40 -16.47 17.20
CA THR A 97 5.16 -15.46 18.23
C THR A 97 5.45 -14.10 17.60
N ALA A 98 4.44 -13.49 16.98
CA ALA A 98 4.54 -12.13 16.48
C ALA A 98 3.18 -11.46 16.47
N ASP A 99 3.19 -10.20 16.91
CA ASP A 99 2.00 -9.37 17.02
C ASP A 99 2.17 -8.15 16.10
N VAL A 100 1.05 -7.51 15.77
CA VAL A 100 1.07 -6.20 15.11
C VAL A 100 0.98 -5.09 16.16
N LEU A 101 2.03 -4.27 16.23
CA LEU A 101 2.04 -3.06 17.05
C LEU A 101 1.59 -1.87 16.21
N VAL A 102 0.76 -1.00 16.81
CA VAL A 102 0.29 0.24 16.19
C VAL A 102 0.74 1.42 17.04
N LEU A 103 1.55 2.28 16.44
CA LEU A 103 1.99 3.54 17.03
C LEU A 103 1.20 4.71 16.43
N ARG A 104 1.02 5.74 17.25
CA ARG A 104 0.39 7.02 16.89
C ARG A 104 1.35 8.16 17.15
N SER A 105 1.34 9.17 16.29
CA SER A 105 2.12 10.40 16.45
C SER A 105 1.39 11.61 15.90
N LYS A 106 1.53 12.76 16.57
CA LYS A 106 0.98 14.05 16.09
C LYS A 106 1.96 14.84 15.23
N ASP A 107 3.26 14.57 15.36
CA ASP A 107 4.33 15.39 14.81
C ASP A 107 5.36 14.57 14.00
N GLY A 108 5.18 13.25 13.94
CA GLY A 108 6.14 12.32 13.35
C GLY A 108 7.41 12.12 14.17
N LYS A 109 7.53 12.79 15.33
CA LYS A 109 8.73 12.78 16.19
C LYS A 109 8.54 11.94 17.44
N ALA A 110 7.46 12.19 18.17
CA ALA A 110 7.10 11.45 19.37
C ALA A 110 6.02 10.42 19.01
N TRP A 111 6.26 9.16 19.38
CA TRP A 111 5.38 8.04 19.04
C TRP A 111 4.94 7.31 20.31
N THR A 112 3.66 6.96 20.39
CA THR A 112 3.09 6.21 21.50
C THR A 112 2.41 4.95 20.97
N LEU A 113 2.55 3.83 21.69
CA LEU A 113 1.79 2.62 21.41
C LEU A 113 0.29 2.90 21.63
N ALA A 114 -0.50 2.71 20.59
CA ALA A 114 -1.94 3.00 20.57
C ALA A 114 -2.78 1.72 20.50
N HIS A 115 -2.25 0.64 19.94
CA HIS A 115 -2.91 -0.66 19.87
C HIS A 115 -1.90 -1.78 19.67
N THR A 116 -2.24 -2.97 20.14
CA THR A 116 -1.58 -4.24 19.81
C THR A 116 -2.67 -5.19 19.32
N LEU A 117 -2.47 -5.72 18.11
CA LEU A 117 -3.31 -6.76 17.55
C LEU A 117 -2.57 -8.09 17.70
N ASP A 118 -3.25 -9.05 18.34
CA ASP A 118 -2.85 -10.45 18.53
C ASP A 118 -4.10 -11.30 18.22
N VAL A 119 -4.17 -11.84 17.01
CA VAL A 119 -5.31 -12.67 16.54
C VAL A 119 -4.91 -14.10 16.23
N ALA A 120 -3.62 -14.37 16.03
CA ALA A 120 -3.07 -15.70 15.90
C ALA A 120 -1.60 -15.73 16.36
N LYS A 121 -0.97 -16.90 16.24
CA LYS A 121 0.43 -17.10 16.64
C LYS A 121 1.42 -16.20 15.89
N ASP A 122 1.13 -15.87 14.65
CA ASP A 122 2.01 -15.06 13.81
C ASP A 122 1.17 -14.09 12.98
N ASP A 123 0.95 -12.91 13.56
CA ASP A 123 0.32 -11.77 12.90
C ASP A 123 1.33 -11.10 11.95
N ARG A 124 0.88 -10.75 10.74
CA ARG A 124 1.74 -10.37 9.62
C ARG A 124 1.29 -9.08 8.96
N ASP A 125 2.20 -8.53 8.17
CA ASP A 125 2.02 -7.59 7.06
C ASP A 125 0.80 -6.64 7.16
N PRO A 126 0.71 -5.82 8.23
CA PRO A 126 -0.45 -4.98 8.44
C PRO A 126 -0.66 -4.00 7.28
N GLN A 127 -1.93 -3.72 6.97
CA GLN A 127 -2.32 -2.72 5.97
C GLN A 127 -3.32 -1.73 6.56
N PHE A 128 -3.19 -0.46 6.19
CA PHE A 128 -4.15 0.58 6.57
C PHE A 128 -4.98 1.03 5.37
N VAL A 129 -6.26 1.32 5.62
CA VAL A 129 -7.02 2.30 4.83
C VAL A 129 -7.76 3.22 5.77
N ALA A 130 -7.85 4.50 5.42
CA ALA A 130 -8.55 5.50 6.20
C ALA A 130 -9.72 6.07 5.39
N THR A 131 -10.79 6.38 6.09
CA THR A 131 -11.91 7.21 5.64
C THR A 131 -12.01 8.40 6.59
N ASP A 132 -12.93 9.33 6.32
CA ASP A 132 -13.16 10.47 7.21
C ASP A 132 -13.58 10.06 8.62
N LYS A 133 -14.21 8.88 8.77
CA LYS A 133 -14.77 8.41 10.05
C LYS A 133 -13.97 7.31 10.72
N ARG A 134 -13.22 6.53 9.94
CA ARG A 134 -12.66 5.24 10.39
C ARG A 134 -11.26 4.99 9.84
N LEU A 135 -10.38 4.51 10.72
CA LEU A 135 -9.11 3.87 10.36
C LEU A 135 -9.27 2.35 10.47
N PHE A 136 -9.08 1.66 9.35
CA PHE A 136 -9.13 0.20 9.28
C PHE A 136 -7.70 -0.37 9.27
N LEU A 137 -7.45 -1.38 10.09
CA LEU A 137 -6.22 -2.15 10.15
C LEU A 137 -6.49 -3.61 9.72
N TYR A 138 -5.99 -3.98 8.54
CA TYR A 138 -6.03 -5.34 8.04
C TYR A 138 -4.75 -6.07 8.43
N CYS A 139 -4.85 -7.32 8.84
CA CYS A 139 -3.72 -8.14 9.28
C CYS A 139 -3.90 -9.58 8.78
N PRO A 140 -3.12 -10.05 7.79
CA PRO A 140 -2.99 -11.48 7.57
C PRO A 140 -2.31 -12.12 8.78
N ALA A 141 -2.83 -13.25 9.25
CA ALA A 141 -2.28 -13.96 10.39
C ALA A 141 -2.20 -15.46 10.12
N MET A 142 -1.16 -16.12 10.63
CA MET A 142 -0.94 -17.54 10.45
C MET A 142 -1.18 -18.33 11.74
N ASN A 143 -1.89 -19.45 11.59
CA ASN A 143 -1.96 -20.49 12.60
C ASN A 143 -1.57 -21.83 11.96
N GLY A 144 -0.29 -22.20 12.10
CA GLY A 144 0.30 -23.31 11.35
C GLY A 144 0.32 -23.00 9.85
N ALA A 145 -0.26 -23.89 9.03
CA ALA A 145 -0.34 -23.71 7.57
C ALA A 145 -1.51 -22.81 7.14
N THR A 146 -2.47 -22.55 8.03
CA THR A 146 -3.67 -21.76 7.72
C THR A 146 -3.36 -20.28 7.84
N LEU A 147 -3.65 -19.52 6.78
CA LEU A 147 -3.62 -18.07 6.79
C LEU A 147 -5.04 -17.52 6.73
N THR A 148 -5.33 -16.53 7.57
CA THR A 148 -6.60 -15.79 7.60
C THR A 148 -6.30 -14.29 7.61
N THR A 149 -6.99 -13.50 6.80
CA THR A 149 -6.92 -12.04 6.92
C THR A 149 -7.94 -11.56 7.95
N TRP A 150 -7.48 -10.78 8.92
CA TRP A 150 -8.30 -10.16 9.94
C TRP A 150 -8.42 -8.66 9.73
N LEU A 151 -9.44 -8.06 10.34
CA LEU A 151 -9.65 -6.62 10.41
C LEU A 151 -10.03 -6.21 11.82
N THR A 152 -9.40 -5.14 12.31
CA THR A 152 -9.91 -4.30 13.38
C THR A 152 -9.94 -2.85 12.91
N TYR A 153 -10.75 -1.99 13.53
CA TYR A 153 -10.80 -0.59 13.19
C TYR A 153 -11.02 0.29 14.41
N THR A 154 -10.75 1.59 14.25
CA THR A 154 -11.08 2.63 15.23
C THR A 154 -11.77 3.80 14.56
N ASP A 155 -12.74 4.39 15.25
CA ASP A 155 -13.47 5.60 14.81
C ASP A 155 -12.98 6.87 15.53
N ASP A 156 -12.29 6.71 16.67
CA ASP A 156 -11.87 7.80 17.56
C ASP A 156 -10.37 7.78 17.90
N GLY A 157 -9.64 6.79 17.39
CA GLY A 157 -8.22 6.59 17.67
C GLY A 157 -7.92 6.17 19.12
N LYS A 158 -8.92 5.67 19.86
CA LYS A 158 -8.78 5.22 21.25
C LYS A 158 -9.36 3.83 21.44
N THR A 159 -10.57 3.60 20.94
CA THR A 159 -11.27 2.32 21.04
C THR A 159 -11.18 1.58 19.72
N TRP A 160 -10.83 0.29 19.79
CA TRP A 160 -10.69 -0.59 18.64
C TRP A 160 -11.79 -1.65 18.66
N SER A 161 -12.31 -2.00 17.49
CA SER A 161 -13.30 -3.04 17.35
C SER A 161 -12.71 -4.41 17.67
N ALA A 162 -13.56 -5.37 18.04
CA ALA A 162 -13.16 -6.78 18.04
C ALA A 162 -12.69 -7.17 16.62
N PRO A 163 -11.61 -7.97 16.49
CA PRO A 163 -11.14 -8.43 15.19
C PRO A 163 -12.17 -9.35 14.51
N VAL A 164 -12.31 -9.20 13.19
CA VAL A 164 -13.16 -10.06 12.36
C VAL A 164 -12.36 -10.67 11.22
N ALA A 165 -12.57 -11.95 10.94
CA ALA A 165 -11.98 -12.61 9.79
C ALA A 165 -12.67 -12.13 8.51
N LEU A 166 -11.87 -11.92 7.47
CA LEU A 166 -12.30 -11.36 6.20
C LEU A 166 -12.03 -12.31 5.04
N TYR A 167 -12.86 -12.18 4.02
CA TYR A 167 -12.68 -12.78 2.71
C TYR A 167 -12.44 -14.30 2.80
N GLU A 168 -11.62 -14.86 1.91
CA GLU A 168 -11.34 -16.30 1.84
C GLU A 168 -10.04 -16.66 2.59
N PRO A 169 -9.97 -17.82 3.29
CA PRO A 169 -8.72 -18.34 3.81
C PRO A 169 -7.63 -18.43 2.74
N GLN A 170 -6.38 -18.28 3.16
CA GLN A 170 -5.18 -18.18 2.31
C GLN A 170 -5.09 -16.91 1.47
N PHE A 171 -6.11 -16.05 1.38
CA PHE A 171 -5.99 -14.78 0.69
C PHE A 171 -5.57 -13.66 1.65
N ILE A 172 -4.59 -12.87 1.20
CA ILE A 172 -4.10 -11.68 1.88
C ILE A 172 -4.66 -10.45 1.16
N LEU A 173 -5.45 -9.63 1.85
CA LEU A 173 -5.87 -8.32 1.33
C LEU A 173 -4.66 -7.36 1.35
N TRP A 174 -4.20 -6.95 0.16
CA TRP A 174 -3.01 -6.13 0.03
C TRP A 174 -3.36 -4.69 -0.40
N LYS A 175 -2.81 -3.72 0.34
CA LYS A 175 -2.94 -2.27 0.10
C LYS A 175 -4.36 -1.85 -0.32
N PRO A 176 -5.38 -2.07 0.54
CA PRO A 176 -6.74 -1.61 0.26
C PRO A 176 -6.76 -0.08 0.09
N ILE A 177 -7.57 0.38 -0.85
CA ILE A 177 -7.76 1.81 -1.17
C ILE A 177 -9.24 2.13 -1.26
N VAL A 178 -9.58 3.40 -1.04
CA VAL A 178 -10.92 3.94 -1.32
C VAL A 178 -10.87 4.69 -2.65
N HIS A 179 -11.83 4.42 -3.52
CA HIS A 179 -12.00 5.12 -4.79
C HIS A 179 -13.50 5.19 -5.12
N ASP A 180 -14.01 6.38 -5.44
CA ASP A 180 -15.42 6.64 -5.76
C ASP A 180 -16.41 6.06 -4.73
N GLY A 181 -16.11 6.21 -3.44
CA GLY A 181 -16.97 5.76 -2.35
C GLY A 181 -17.01 4.24 -2.13
N ALA A 182 -16.16 3.47 -2.82
CA ALA A 182 -16.01 2.04 -2.59
C ALA A 182 -14.56 1.69 -2.22
N PHE A 183 -14.38 0.56 -1.56
CA PHE A 183 -13.08 0.00 -1.24
C PHE A 183 -12.68 -1.00 -2.32
N TYR A 184 -11.40 -0.98 -2.67
CA TYR A 184 -10.78 -1.90 -3.61
C TYR A 184 -9.47 -2.43 -3.02
N ALA A 185 -9.14 -3.68 -3.31
CA ALA A 185 -7.85 -4.26 -2.94
C ALA A 185 -7.44 -5.33 -3.93
N ALA A 186 -6.14 -5.63 -3.95
CA ALA A 186 -5.65 -6.85 -4.56
C ALA A 186 -5.55 -7.93 -3.48
N ALA A 187 -6.30 -9.02 -3.62
CA ALA A 187 -6.23 -10.13 -2.69
C ALA A 187 -5.35 -11.22 -3.31
N HIS A 188 -4.17 -11.45 -2.75
CA HIS A 188 -3.24 -12.45 -3.28
C HIS A 188 -3.29 -13.74 -2.47
N LYS A 189 -3.39 -14.87 -3.15
CA LYS A 189 -3.43 -16.19 -2.52
C LYS A 189 -2.05 -16.60 -2.05
N LYS A 190 -1.95 -17.12 -0.84
CA LYS A 190 -0.80 -17.88 -0.35
C LYS A 190 -0.93 -19.33 -0.81
N ASP A 191 0.00 -19.73 -1.65
CA ASP A 191 0.20 -21.13 -2.05
C ASP A 191 1.69 -21.36 -2.31
N GLU A 192 2.31 -22.20 -1.47
CA GLU A 192 3.72 -22.56 -1.60
C GLU A 192 3.92 -23.99 -2.13
N THR A 193 2.84 -24.77 -2.28
CA THR A 193 2.91 -26.18 -2.69
C THR A 193 2.62 -26.36 -4.17
N GLY A 194 1.84 -25.47 -4.78
CA GLY A 194 1.44 -25.55 -6.19
C GLY A 194 2.50 -25.14 -7.22
N GLY A 195 3.77 -24.94 -6.85
CA GLY A 195 4.82 -24.49 -7.77
C GLY A 195 4.49 -23.17 -8.48
N GLY A 196 3.72 -22.29 -7.82
CA GLY A 196 3.21 -21.04 -8.38
C GLY A 196 1.88 -21.16 -9.15
N LYS A 197 1.47 -22.37 -9.56
CA LYS A 197 0.24 -22.59 -10.35
C LYS A 197 -1.05 -22.29 -9.57
N GLY A 198 -1.03 -22.47 -8.25
CA GLY A 198 -2.18 -22.13 -7.40
C GLY A 198 -2.13 -20.72 -6.80
N ARG A 199 -1.13 -19.90 -7.16
CA ARG A 199 -1.12 -18.46 -6.84
C ARG A 199 -2.09 -17.72 -7.76
N ALA A 200 -2.74 -16.71 -7.19
CA ALA A 200 -3.62 -15.81 -7.92
C ALA A 200 -3.70 -14.48 -7.18
N VAL A 201 -3.95 -13.41 -7.93
CA VAL A 201 -4.34 -12.11 -7.39
C VAL A 201 -5.75 -11.81 -7.88
N HIS A 202 -6.68 -11.72 -6.95
CA HIS A 202 -8.04 -11.24 -7.20
C HIS A 202 -8.08 -9.73 -7.12
N LEU A 203 -8.88 -9.10 -7.98
CA LEU A 203 -9.40 -7.77 -7.74
C LEU A 203 -10.67 -7.94 -6.90
N VAL A 204 -10.66 -7.39 -5.69
CA VAL A 204 -11.80 -7.45 -4.77
C VAL A 204 -12.34 -6.06 -4.50
N LYS A 205 -13.64 -5.99 -4.22
CA LYS A 205 -14.39 -4.76 -3.92
C LYS A 205 -15.14 -4.92 -2.61
N SER A 206 -15.34 -3.81 -1.91
CA SER A 206 -16.22 -3.74 -0.74
C SER A 206 -16.94 -2.38 -0.68
N ALA A 207 -18.16 -2.37 -0.16
CA ALA A 207 -18.89 -1.13 0.11
C ALA A 207 -18.59 -0.55 1.51
N ASP A 208 -18.13 -1.39 2.44
CA ASP A 208 -17.97 -1.04 3.87
C ASP A 208 -16.55 -1.28 4.41
N GLY A 209 -15.66 -1.86 3.59
CA GLY A 209 -14.31 -2.26 3.98
C GLY A 209 -14.26 -3.58 4.77
N ILE A 210 -15.42 -4.21 5.04
CA ILE A 210 -15.54 -5.40 5.88
C ILE A 210 -15.96 -6.59 5.01
N LYS A 211 -17.04 -6.46 4.24
CA LYS A 211 -17.52 -7.52 3.35
C LYS A 211 -16.91 -7.34 1.96
N TRP A 212 -16.08 -8.28 1.56
CA TRP A 212 -15.34 -8.25 0.30
C TRP A 212 -15.87 -9.26 -0.69
N GLU A 213 -16.04 -8.84 -1.93
CA GLU A 213 -16.41 -9.69 -3.06
C GLU A 213 -15.31 -9.68 -4.12
N LYS A 214 -15.06 -10.84 -4.74
CA LYS A 214 -14.21 -10.92 -5.93
C LYS A 214 -14.98 -10.35 -7.12
N ILE A 215 -14.40 -9.36 -7.79
CA ILE A 215 -14.97 -8.79 -9.02
C ILE A 215 -14.17 -9.18 -10.27
N SER A 216 -12.90 -9.55 -10.14
CA SER A 216 -12.08 -10.08 -11.24
C SER A 216 -10.85 -10.83 -10.74
N THR A 217 -10.11 -11.45 -11.65
CA THR A 217 -8.74 -11.96 -11.41
C THR A 217 -7.77 -11.03 -12.16
N ILE A 218 -6.82 -10.42 -11.44
CA ILE A 218 -5.77 -9.59 -12.06
C ILE A 218 -4.78 -10.49 -12.82
N ARG A 219 -4.30 -11.54 -12.15
CA ARG A 219 -3.41 -12.55 -12.73
C ARG A 219 -3.41 -13.83 -11.89
N ALA A 220 -3.05 -14.96 -12.48
CA ALA A 220 -2.93 -16.25 -11.78
C ALA A 220 -1.95 -17.19 -12.49
N GLY A 221 -1.46 -18.18 -11.73
CA GLY A 221 -0.69 -19.31 -12.23
C GLY A 221 0.81 -19.06 -12.38
N ASN A 222 1.32 -17.90 -11.97
CA ASN A 222 2.70 -17.51 -12.15
C ASN A 222 3.25 -16.74 -10.94
N TRP A 223 3.26 -17.40 -9.78
CA TRP A 223 3.88 -16.89 -8.54
C TRP A 223 3.41 -15.49 -8.15
N GLU A 224 2.14 -15.19 -8.39
CA GLU A 224 1.54 -13.91 -8.03
C GLU A 224 1.59 -13.69 -6.50
N SER A 225 1.91 -12.46 -6.12
CA SER A 225 1.99 -12.05 -4.71
C SER A 225 1.56 -10.60 -4.51
N GLU A 226 2.24 -9.87 -3.63
CA GLU A 226 1.98 -8.49 -3.26
C GLU A 226 1.70 -7.62 -4.48
N THR A 227 0.51 -7.05 -4.54
CA THR A 227 0.07 -6.25 -5.70
C THR A 227 -0.59 -4.99 -5.19
N THR A 228 -0.06 -3.83 -5.53
CA THR A 228 -0.73 -2.55 -5.26
C THR A 228 -1.43 -2.06 -6.51
N MET A 229 -2.43 -1.20 -6.35
CA MET A 229 -3.12 -0.58 -7.48
C MET A 229 -3.21 0.93 -7.33
N PHE A 230 -3.37 1.61 -8.46
CA PHE A 230 -3.58 3.04 -8.55
C PHE A 230 -4.73 3.30 -9.53
N PHE A 231 -5.69 4.14 -9.14
CA PHE A 231 -6.73 4.63 -10.04
C PHE A 231 -6.35 6.01 -10.59
N ASP A 232 -6.41 6.17 -11.91
CA ASP A 232 -6.24 7.47 -12.55
C ASP A 232 -7.56 8.28 -12.57
N ALA A 233 -7.48 9.53 -13.04
CA ALA A 233 -8.65 10.42 -13.14
C ALA A 233 -9.73 9.93 -14.12
N ARG A 234 -9.43 8.93 -14.96
CA ARG A 234 -10.36 8.29 -15.90
C ARG A 234 -10.92 6.98 -15.35
N ARG A 235 -10.64 6.68 -14.07
CA ARG A 235 -11.05 5.46 -13.38
C ARG A 235 -10.43 4.18 -13.94
N HIS A 236 -9.27 4.29 -14.60
CA HIS A 236 -8.48 3.12 -14.94
C HIS A 236 -7.63 2.69 -13.76
N ALA A 237 -7.67 1.40 -13.44
CA ALA A 237 -6.80 0.80 -12.45
C ALA A 237 -5.51 0.28 -13.10
N THR A 238 -4.37 0.78 -12.66
CA THR A 238 -3.05 0.20 -12.96
C THR A 238 -2.58 -0.61 -11.76
N ALA A 239 -2.29 -1.90 -11.97
CA ALA A 239 -1.80 -2.80 -10.94
C ALA A 239 -0.28 -3.03 -11.06
N PHE A 240 0.44 -2.89 -9.95
CA PHE A 240 1.86 -3.16 -9.84
C PHE A 240 2.03 -4.43 -9.03
N LEU A 241 2.34 -5.52 -9.74
CA LEU A 241 2.37 -6.86 -9.17
C LEU A 241 3.81 -7.30 -8.94
N ARG A 242 4.09 -7.70 -7.69
CA ARG A 242 5.28 -8.46 -7.34
C ARG A 242 5.05 -9.92 -7.70
N GLN A 243 5.97 -10.45 -8.50
CA GLN A 243 6.07 -11.87 -8.73
C GLN A 243 7.14 -12.45 -7.79
N LYS A 244 6.79 -13.48 -7.02
CA LYS A 244 7.70 -14.05 -6.01
C LYS A 244 8.97 -14.62 -6.63
N TYR A 245 8.84 -15.33 -7.75
CA TYR A 245 9.95 -15.93 -8.52
C TYR A 245 9.76 -15.68 -10.01
N GLY A 246 10.83 -15.38 -10.74
CA GLY A 246 10.78 -15.19 -12.20
C GLY A 246 10.39 -16.49 -12.92
N SER A 247 9.16 -16.52 -13.44
CA SER A 247 8.45 -17.66 -14.05
C SER A 247 8.26 -18.89 -13.13
N PRO A 248 7.24 -19.74 -13.35
CA PRO A 248 7.15 -21.02 -12.64
C PRO A 248 8.33 -21.88 -13.09
N GLN A 249 8.98 -22.58 -12.16
CA GLN A 249 9.86 -23.69 -12.57
C GLN A 249 8.98 -24.69 -13.35
N ALA A 250 9.48 -25.12 -14.51
CA ALA A 250 8.79 -26.02 -15.43
C ALA A 250 8.33 -27.30 -14.73
#